data_AF-A0A9E2JW74-F1
#
_entry.id   AF-A0A9E2JW74-F1
#
_cell.length_a   1.000
_cell.length_b   1.000
_cell.length_c   1.000
_cell.angle_alpha   90.00
_cell.angle_beta   90.00
_cell.angle_gamma   90.00
#
_symmetry.space_group_name_H-M   'P 1'
#
loop_
_entity.id
_entity.type
_entity.pdbx_description
1 polymer ?
#
loop_
_entity_poly.entity_id
_entity_poly.type
_entity_poly.pdbx_seq_one_letter_code
_entity_poly.pdbx_strand_id
1 'polypeptide(L)'
;MAIIAEFERDPNRSSFAVAEAAGCTANYARAIARREGIVCGRALKVPAKSTRNIAWLKDEAARLNLSVPALLDAIVTDARCEAEDGV
;
A
#
# COMPACT_ATOMS: atom_id res chain seq x y z
N MET A 1 8.04 -16.54 -20.33
CA MET A 1 7.31 -15.42 -20.96
C MET A 1 7.91 -14.11 -20.47
N ALA A 2 8.20 -13.15 -21.36
CA ALA A 2 8.91 -11.91 -21.02
C ALA A 2 8.25 -11.12 -19.87
N ILE A 3 6.91 -11.06 -19.83
CA ILE A 3 6.15 -10.35 -18.80
C ILE A 3 6.32 -10.97 -17.40
N ILE A 4 6.33 -12.29 -17.29
CA ILE A 4 6.45 -12.99 -16.00
C ILE A 4 7.85 -12.78 -15.43
N ALA A 5 8.88 -12.88 -16.27
CA ALA A 5 10.27 -12.61 -15.86
C ALA A 5 10.45 -11.17 -15.36
N GLU A 6 9.79 -10.19 -15.99
CA GLU A 6 9.82 -8.80 -15.53
C GLU A 6 9.11 -8.60 -14.18
N PHE A 7 8.03 -9.35 -13.90
CA PHE A 7 7.38 -9.35 -12.59
C PHE A 7 8.20 -10.06 -11.51
N GLU A 8 8.85 -11.18 -11.84
CA GLU A 8 9.72 -11.92 -10.92
C GLU A 8 10.99 -11.12 -10.60
N ARG A 9 11.50 -10.33 -11.56
CA ARG A 9 12.67 -9.47 -11.37
C ARG A 9 12.41 -8.35 -10.37
N ASP A 10 11.22 -7.76 -10.38
CA ASP A 10 10.81 -6.72 -9.44
C ASP A 10 9.29 -6.76 -9.20
N PRO A 11 8.84 -7.48 -8.16
CA PRO A 11 7.42 -7.61 -7.83
C PRO A 11 6.75 -6.27 -7.45
N ASN A 12 7.54 -5.27 -7.04
CA ASN A 12 7.02 -3.96 -6.64
C ASN A 12 6.79 -3.02 -7.82
N ARG A 13 7.28 -3.40 -9.00
CA ARG A 13 7.19 -2.62 -10.22
C ARG A 13 5.73 -2.47 -10.66
N SER A 14 5.39 -1.29 -11.19
CA SER A 14 4.03 -1.03 -11.66
C SER A 14 3.73 -1.85 -12.91
N SER A 15 2.46 -2.25 -13.09
CA SER A 15 2.03 -2.95 -14.32
C SER A 15 2.27 -2.13 -15.59
N PHE A 16 2.36 -0.79 -15.47
CA PHE A 16 2.72 0.10 -16.58
C PHE A 16 4.19 -0.04 -16.96
N ALA A 17 5.10 -0.02 -15.98
CA ALA A 17 6.53 -0.17 -16.23
C ALA A 17 6.91 -1.59 -16.69
N VAL A 18 6.19 -2.61 -16.23
CA VAL A 18 6.34 -3.99 -16.72
C VAL A 18 5.82 -4.12 -18.15
N ALA A 19 4.70 -3.48 -18.47
CA ALA A 19 4.15 -3.50 -19.82
C ALA A 19 5.05 -2.76 -20.83
N GLU A 20 5.61 -1.62 -20.42
CA GLU A 20 6.60 -0.88 -21.22
C GLU A 20 7.84 -1.73 -21.50
N ALA A 21 8.40 -2.38 -20.48
CA ALA A 21 9.57 -3.25 -20.64
C ALA A 21 9.30 -4.49 -21.48
N ALA A 22 8.09 -5.04 -21.40
CA ALA A 22 7.68 -6.22 -22.16
C ALA A 22 7.06 -5.89 -23.54
N GLY A 23 7.01 -4.61 -23.92
CA GLY A 23 6.43 -4.17 -25.19
C GLY A 23 4.94 -4.49 -25.35
N CYS A 24 4.17 -4.49 -24.26
CA CYS A 24 2.75 -4.84 -24.26
C CYS A 24 1.88 -3.76 -23.59
N THR A 25 0.57 -3.97 -23.53
CA THR A 25 -0.34 -3.04 -22.84
C THR A 25 -0.39 -3.33 -21.35
N ALA A 26 -0.57 -2.29 -20.53
CA ALA A 26 -0.71 -2.44 -19.07
C ALA A 26 -1.88 -3.36 -18.67
N ASN A 27 -2.96 -3.38 -19.47
CA ASN A 27 -4.09 -4.28 -19.26
C ASN A 27 -3.71 -5.75 -19.49
N TYR A 28 -2.91 -6.02 -20.53
CA TYR A 28 -2.40 -7.36 -20.79
C TYR A 28 -1.44 -7.83 -19.69
N ALA A 29 -0.53 -6.97 -19.22
CA ALA A 29 0.34 -7.26 -18.10
C ALA A 29 -0.44 -7.57 -16.81
N ARG A 30 -1.50 -6.82 -16.49
CA ARG A 30 -2.39 -7.11 -15.35
C ARG A 30 -3.15 -8.42 -15.49
N ALA A 31 -3.61 -8.75 -16.70
CA ALA A 31 -4.32 -10.00 -16.95
C ALA A 31 -3.40 -11.21 -16.70
N ILE A 32 -2.15 -11.14 -17.15
CA ILE A 32 -1.14 -12.17 -16.89
C ILE A 32 -0.82 -12.24 -15.39
N ALA A 33 -0.56 -11.10 -14.74
CA ALA A 33 -0.29 -11.06 -13.30
C ALA A 33 -1.42 -11.71 -12.49
N ARG A 34 -2.69 -11.41 -12.82
CA ARG A 34 -3.86 -12.01 -12.15
C ARG A 34 -3.99 -13.51 -12.42
N ARG A 35 -3.68 -13.96 -13.63
CA ARG A 35 -3.74 -15.39 -13.99
C ARG A 35 -2.70 -16.21 -13.24
N GLU A 36 -1.52 -15.64 -13.07
CA GLU A 36 -0.38 -16.29 -12.41
C GLU A 36 -0.31 -16.00 -10.90
N GLY A 37 -1.27 -15.25 -10.34
CA GLY A 37 -1.32 -14.93 -8.91
C GLY A 37 -0.27 -13.90 -8.43
N ILE A 38 0.31 -13.13 -9.33
CA ILE A 38 1.33 -12.13 -9.05
C ILE A 38 0.68 -10.81 -8.64
N VAL A 39 1.03 -10.29 -7.47
CA VAL A 39 0.59 -8.97 -6.99
C VAL A 39 1.56 -7.91 -7.50
N CYS A 40 1.13 -7.09 -8.46
CA CYS A 40 1.99 -6.06 -9.07
C CYS A 40 1.45 -4.64 -8.89
N GLY A 41 2.36 -3.68 -8.70
CA GLY A 41 2.12 -2.24 -8.67
C GLY A 41 1.51 -1.72 -7.38
N ARG A 42 2.30 -0.94 -6.62
CA ARG A 42 1.90 -0.04 -5.49
C ARG A 42 0.77 -0.54 -4.57
N ALA A 43 0.58 -1.84 -4.46
CA ALA A 43 -0.25 -2.49 -3.46
C ALA A 43 0.60 -2.80 -2.22
N LEU A 44 1.50 -1.89 -1.86
CA LEU A 44 1.77 -1.61 -0.45
C LEU A 44 0.63 -0.77 0.14
N LYS A 45 -0.63 -1.12 -0.14
CA LYS A 45 -1.57 -1.14 0.98
C LYS A 45 -1.17 -2.38 1.74
N VAL A 46 -0.17 -2.25 2.61
CA VAL A 46 0.02 -3.19 3.71
C VAL A 46 -1.37 -3.25 4.35
N PRO A 47 -2.14 -4.35 4.22
CA PRO A 47 -3.30 -4.47 5.08
C PRO A 47 -2.70 -4.45 6.48
N ALA A 48 -3.07 -3.45 7.29
CA ALA A 48 -2.55 -3.36 8.65
C ALA A 48 -2.66 -4.76 9.26
N LYS A 49 -1.51 -5.40 9.52
CA LYS A 49 -1.34 -6.85 9.71
C LYS A 49 -1.88 -7.34 11.06
N SER A 50 -2.92 -6.68 11.57
CA SER A 50 -3.58 -6.97 12.83
C SER A 50 -4.99 -6.39 12.76
N THR A 51 -6.00 -7.26 12.63
CA THR A 51 -7.42 -6.91 12.80
C THR A 51 -7.65 -6.21 14.14
N ARG A 52 -6.81 -6.49 15.14
CA ARG A 52 -6.80 -5.88 16.47
C ARG A 52 -6.41 -4.40 16.43
N ASN A 53 -5.46 -4.00 15.58
CA ASN A 53 -5.05 -2.60 15.47
C ASN A 53 -6.11 -1.77 14.76
N ILE A 54 -6.78 -2.36 13.76
CA ILE A 54 -7.90 -1.70 13.05
C ILE A 54 -9.10 -1.55 14.00
N ALA A 55 -9.41 -2.59 14.79
CA ALA A 55 -10.47 -2.53 15.79
C ALA A 55 -10.17 -1.44 16.83
N TRP A 56 -8.95 -1.43 17.39
CA TRP A 56 -8.53 -0.39 18.32
C TRP A 56 -8.64 1.02 17.70
N LEU A 57 -8.16 1.24 16.48
CA LEU A 57 -8.25 2.53 15.79
C LEU A 57 -9.70 3.01 15.63
N LYS A 58 -10.64 2.09 15.36
CA LYS A 58 -12.06 2.43 15.23
C LYS A 58 -12.69 2.74 16.57
N ASP A 59 -12.41 1.93 17.59
CA ASP A 59 -12.94 2.11 18.95
C ASP A 59 -12.43 3.43 19.55
N GLU A 60 -11.15 3.74 19.34
CA GLU A 60 -10.52 4.95 19.84
C GLU A 60 -11.04 6.20 19.11
N ALA A 61 -11.22 6.11 17.79
CA ALA A 61 -11.84 7.18 17.01
C ALA A 61 -13.28 7.43 17.47
N ALA A 62 -14.06 6.37 17.75
CA ALA A 62 -15.41 6.49 18.28
C ALA A 62 -15.42 7.10 19.70
N ARG A 63 -14.49 6.69 20.57
CA ARG A 63 -14.34 7.23 21.93
C ARG A 63 -14.07 8.74 21.93
N LEU A 64 -13.31 9.22 20.96
CA LEU A 64 -12.93 10.62 20.79
C LEU A 64 -13.90 11.41 19.90
N ASN A 65 -14.94 10.77 19.35
CA ASN A 65 -15.87 11.34 18.37
C ASN A 65 -15.16 11.94 17.14
N LEU A 66 -14.13 11.24 16.66
CA LEU A 66 -13.33 11.60 15.49
C LEU A 66 -13.51 10.57 14.37
N SER A 67 -13.19 10.97 13.14
CA SER A 67 -12.99 10.02 12.05
C SER A 67 -11.62 9.34 12.21
N VAL A 68 -11.48 8.09 11.74
CA VAL A 68 -10.19 7.38 11.76
C VAL A 68 -9.07 8.17 11.04
N PRO A 69 -9.31 8.82 9.88
CA PRO A 69 -8.31 9.70 9.28
C PRO A 69 -7.89 10.86 10.19
N ALA A 70 -8.84 11.52 10.85
CA ALA A 70 -8.54 12.64 11.76
C ALA A 70 -7.74 12.20 12.99
N LEU A 71 -8.03 11.01 13.53
CA LEU A 71 -7.26 10.42 14.63
C LEU A 71 -5.82 10.11 14.20
N LEU A 72 -5.63 9.55 13.00
CA LEU A 72 -4.30 9.28 12.47
C LEU A 72 -3.51 10.57 12.25
N ASP A 73 -4.13 11.60 11.71
CA ASP A 73 -3.49 12.91 11.53
C ASP A 73 -3.08 13.51 12.87
N ALA A 74 -3.91 13.39 13.91
CA ALA A 74 -3.57 13.86 15.26
C ALA A 74 -2.36 13.11 15.84
N ILE A 75 -2.33 11.77 15.75
CA ILE A 75 -1.19 10.95 16.22
C ILE A 75 0.10 11.31 15.47
N VAL A 76 0.01 11.49 14.15
CA VAL A 76 1.18 11.86 13.33
C VAL A 76 1.65 13.27 13.64
N THR A 77 0.73 14.20 13.88
CA THR A 77 1.05 15.58 14.23
C THR A 77 1.75 15.65 15.60
N ASP A 78 1.22 14.93 16.59
CA ASP A 78 1.80 14.82 17.93
C ASP A 78 3.23 14.25 17.89
N ALA A 79 3.43 13.13 17.18
CA ALA A 79 4.75 12.52 17.00
C ALA A 79 5.75 13.42 16.25
N ARG A 80 5.26 14.32 15.39
CA ARG A 80 6.11 15.33 14.72
C ARG A 80 6.51 16.44 15.66
N CYS A 81 5.59 16.94 16.49
CA CYS A 81 5.90 17.94 17.51
C CYS A 81 6.93 17.40 18.52
N GLU A 82 6.78 16.16 18.99
CA GLU A 82 7.78 15.53 19.88
C GLU A 82 9.18 15.40 19.24
N ALA A 83 9.24 15.17 17.92
CA ALA A 83 10.50 15.09 17.19
C ALA A 83 11.16 16.46 16.98
N GLU A 84 10.37 17.54 16.96
CA GLU A 84 10.86 18.92 16.78
C GLU A 84 11.26 19.57 18.12
N ASP A 85 10.59 19.25 19.23
CA ASP A 85 10.92 19.72 20.58
C ASP A 85 12.11 18.98 21.23
N GLY A 86 12.62 17.92 20.58
CA GLY A 86 13.76 17.13 21.02
C GLY A 86 15.13 17.61 20.55
N VAL A 87 15.23 18.83 19.99
CA VAL A 87 16.48 19.45 19.47
C VAL A 87 17.03 20.51 20.41
#